data_AF-A0A845MBT1-F1
#
_entry.id   AF-A0A845MBT1-F1
#
_cell.length_a   1.000
_cell.length_b   1.000
_cell.length_c   1.000
_cell.angle_alpha   90.00
_cell.angle_beta   90.00
_cell.angle_gamma   90.00
#
_symmetry.space_group_name_H-M   'P 1'
#
loop_
_entity.id
_entity.type
_entity.pdbx_description
1 polymer ?
#
loop_
_entity_poly.entity_id
_entity_poly.type
_entity_poly.pdbx_seq_one_letter_code
_entity_poly.pdbx_strand_id
1 'polypeptide(L)'
;MRLKAVLNKLLTDRQVIISTRGQLKYLRLSVAAQALGLTAAVGFGGMFAYLMVTGALQYHENTLQQAKLLALQSSYDTVSADFELAQSKIRATQAELDQQYARLEDVLSDRQVVEQALAFAAESGSSKKQSLEDRIRALGESLHSSNARREQLELEIMQLNKAMFHTARSRDEADTNRANTERRLATMRSLVDLYASTKDEIYRELESTRAQFASLKREFSNRLDRERLLNSEVTELRNRMTRMSTENKDLIARIHDRTNESVAALREIIVLTGLDPDKLLGESDEEIGQGGPFVAAKTAGKMLETEQELHVQAKKMEASLARWESLQTLLQQLPLARPVDVGYVTSSFGKRRDPLTKRSAFHAGVDIAGPRNSAILATAPGVVTFAGKNGAYGTMVTIDHGRGFKTRYGHMKKALVKKGDKVEFRDEIGVMGSTGRSTGRHVHYEVIYEGENLDPANFIKAGRYAFKATPKLEKAAIE
;
A
#
# COMPACT_ATOMS: atom_id res chain seq x y z
N MET A 1 -26.76 -10.57 -36.27
CA MET A 1 -27.00 -11.68 -35.32
C MET A 1 -26.21 -12.97 -35.60
N ARG A 2 -25.76 -13.29 -36.83
CA ARG A 2 -25.17 -14.61 -37.14
C ARG A 2 -23.72 -14.85 -36.69
N LEU A 3 -22.87 -13.82 -36.60
CA LEU A 3 -21.44 -13.99 -36.27
C LEU A 3 -21.19 -14.46 -34.83
N LYS A 4 -21.92 -13.88 -33.86
CA LYS A 4 -21.76 -14.15 -32.42
C LYS A 4 -22.16 -15.60 -32.05
N ALA A 5 -23.19 -16.13 -32.71
CA ALA A 5 -23.65 -17.51 -32.52
C ALA A 5 -22.69 -18.54 -33.11
N VAL A 6 -22.07 -18.24 -34.27
CA VAL A 6 -21.05 -19.10 -34.89
C VAL A 6 -19.76 -19.09 -34.07
N LEU A 7 -19.32 -17.93 -33.59
CA LEU A 7 -18.14 -17.77 -32.73
C LEU A 7 -18.23 -18.55 -31.42
N ASN A 8 -19.38 -18.49 -30.74
CA ASN A 8 -19.63 -19.27 -29.52
C ASN A 8 -19.70 -20.79 -29.75
N LYS A 9 -19.92 -21.24 -31.00
CA LYS A 9 -19.95 -22.66 -31.36
C LYS A 9 -18.55 -23.22 -31.68
N LEU A 10 -17.64 -22.35 -32.15
CA LEU A 10 -16.27 -22.69 -32.53
C LEU A 10 -15.25 -22.45 -31.41
N LEU A 11 -15.46 -21.46 -30.56
CA LEU A 11 -14.58 -21.10 -29.45
C LEU A 11 -15.36 -21.18 -28.13
N THR A 12 -14.84 -21.96 -27.20
CA THR A 12 -15.36 -22.08 -25.84
C THR A 12 -14.54 -21.22 -24.88
N ASP A 13 -15.12 -20.78 -23.77
CA ASP A 13 -14.37 -20.12 -22.70
C ASP A 13 -13.22 -21.03 -22.24
N ARG A 14 -11.98 -20.53 -22.32
CA ARG A 14 -10.79 -21.27 -21.90
C ARG A 14 -10.13 -20.55 -20.72
N GLN A 15 -9.62 -21.33 -19.77
CA GLN A 15 -8.76 -20.82 -18.72
C GLN A 15 -7.32 -21.22 -19.02
N VAL A 16 -6.45 -20.24 -19.15
CA VAL A 16 -5.01 -20.46 -19.29
C VAL A 16 -4.39 -20.34 -17.90
N ILE A 17 -3.71 -21.39 -17.48
CA ILE A 17 -3.02 -21.43 -16.20
C ILE A 17 -1.56 -21.09 -16.47
N ILE A 18 -1.10 -19.94 -15.98
CA ILE A 18 0.29 -19.51 -16.13
C ILE A 18 0.98 -19.71 -14.78
N SER A 19 1.95 -20.61 -14.74
CA SER A 19 2.86 -20.76 -13.60
C SER A 19 4.05 -19.82 -13.80
N THR A 20 4.22 -18.86 -12.89
CA THR A 20 5.44 -18.04 -12.86
C THR A 20 6.00 -18.06 -11.44
N ARG A 21 7.25 -18.52 -11.29
CA ARG A 21 7.94 -18.68 -10.00
C ARG A 21 7.09 -19.42 -8.93
N GLY A 22 6.45 -20.52 -9.32
CA GLY A 22 5.68 -21.38 -8.40
C GLY A 22 4.28 -20.88 -8.03
N GLN A 23 3.84 -19.71 -8.50
CA GLN A 23 2.45 -19.25 -8.36
C GLN A 23 1.64 -19.51 -9.63
N LEU A 24 0.52 -20.23 -9.49
CA LEU A 24 -0.45 -20.47 -10.56
C LEU A 24 -1.41 -19.28 -10.67
N LYS A 25 -1.42 -18.61 -11.83
CA LYS A 25 -2.39 -17.57 -12.17
C LYS A 25 -3.34 -18.08 -13.25
N TYR A 26 -4.65 -17.90 -13.02
CA TYR A 26 -5.71 -18.33 -13.92
C TYR A 26 -6.22 -17.14 -14.73
N LEU A 27 -6.02 -17.17 -16.05
CA LEU A 27 -6.53 -16.17 -16.99
C LEU A 27 -7.72 -16.75 -17.73
N ARG A 28 -8.90 -16.17 -17.51
CA ARG A 28 -10.11 -16.53 -18.25
C ARG A 28 -10.14 -15.79 -19.58
N LEU A 29 -9.96 -16.52 -20.67
CA LEU A 29 -10.07 -16.02 -22.03
C LEU A 29 -11.52 -16.16 -22.48
N SER A 30 -12.23 -15.03 -22.51
CA SER A 30 -13.57 -14.98 -23.08
C SER A 30 -13.54 -15.29 -24.58
N VAL A 31 -14.65 -15.80 -25.12
CA VAL A 31 -14.79 -16.04 -26.57
C VAL A 31 -14.43 -14.81 -27.42
N ALA A 32 -14.77 -13.60 -26.94
CA ALA A 32 -14.41 -12.35 -27.60
C ALA A 32 -12.90 -12.08 -27.59
N ALA A 33 -12.20 -12.35 -26.48
CA ALA A 33 -10.75 -12.19 -26.38
C ALA A 33 -10.00 -13.21 -27.25
N GLN A 34 -10.49 -14.45 -27.34
CA GLN A 34 -9.92 -15.48 -28.21
C GLN A 34 -10.10 -15.12 -29.70
N ALA A 35 -11.27 -14.61 -30.06
CA ALA A 35 -11.55 -14.17 -31.43
C ALA A 35 -10.66 -12.99 -31.86
N LEU A 36 -10.49 -12.00 -30.97
CA LEU A 36 -9.56 -10.88 -31.17
C LEU A 36 -8.11 -11.35 -31.29
N GLY A 37 -7.68 -12.27 -30.43
CA GLY A 37 -6.32 -12.84 -30.50
C GLY A 37 -6.07 -13.61 -31.80
N LEU A 38 -7.02 -14.41 -32.26
CA LEU A 38 -6.93 -15.15 -33.53
C LEU A 38 -6.91 -14.22 -34.75
N THR A 39 -7.77 -13.20 -34.77
CA THR A 39 -7.79 -12.22 -35.87
C THR A 39 -6.51 -11.38 -35.89
N ALA A 40 -6.00 -10.96 -34.73
CA ALA A 40 -4.71 -10.29 -34.64
C ALA A 40 -3.57 -11.21 -35.09
N ALA A 41 -3.54 -12.48 -34.66
CA ALA A 41 -2.51 -13.44 -35.05
C ALA A 41 -2.51 -13.74 -36.56
N VAL A 42 -3.69 -13.92 -37.17
CA VAL A 42 -3.83 -14.10 -38.62
C VAL A 42 -3.43 -12.82 -39.37
N GLY A 43 -3.82 -11.64 -38.87
CA GLY A 43 -3.44 -10.36 -39.45
C GLY A 43 -1.93 -10.11 -39.41
N PHE A 44 -1.30 -10.30 -38.24
CA PHE A 44 0.16 -10.19 -38.09
C PHE A 44 0.92 -11.26 -38.89
N GLY A 45 0.43 -12.50 -38.89
CA GLY A 45 1.02 -13.59 -39.67
C GLY A 45 0.95 -13.32 -41.18
N GLY A 46 -0.18 -12.82 -41.66
CA GLY A 46 -0.37 -12.41 -43.05
C GLY A 46 0.51 -11.22 -43.44
N MET A 47 0.60 -10.20 -42.59
CA MET A 47 1.47 -9.04 -42.81
C MET A 47 2.96 -9.44 -42.80
N PHE A 48 3.37 -10.31 -41.89
CA PHE A 48 4.75 -10.82 -41.81
C PHE A 48 5.10 -11.68 -43.03
N ALA A 49 4.21 -12.59 -43.44
CA ALA A 49 4.39 -13.38 -44.65
C ALA A 49 4.47 -12.50 -45.91
N TYR A 50 3.60 -11.48 -46.02
CA TYR A 50 3.63 -10.51 -47.10
C TYR A 50 4.94 -9.73 -47.15
N LEU A 51 5.44 -9.24 -46.00
CA LEU A 51 6.71 -8.53 -45.91
C LEU A 51 7.91 -9.45 -46.24
N MET A 52 7.90 -10.70 -45.80
CA MET A 52 8.95 -11.67 -46.13
C MET A 52 8.97 -12.00 -47.62
N VAL A 53 7.80 -12.23 -48.23
CA VAL A 53 7.69 -12.53 -49.66
C VAL A 53 8.08 -11.32 -50.50
N THR A 54 7.59 -10.12 -50.17
CA THR A 54 7.97 -8.90 -50.90
C THR A 54 9.44 -8.56 -50.72
N GLY A 55 10.00 -8.72 -49.51
CA GLY A 55 11.45 -8.57 -49.26
C GLY A 55 12.31 -9.55 -50.05
N ALA A 56 11.91 -10.83 -50.12
CA ALA A 56 12.62 -11.83 -50.91
C ALA A 56 12.57 -11.55 -52.42
N LEU A 57 11.41 -11.13 -52.94
CA LEU A 57 11.26 -10.71 -54.34
C LEU A 57 12.13 -9.50 -54.66
N GLN A 58 12.14 -8.49 -53.78
CA GLN A 58 12.96 -7.28 -53.94
C GLN A 58 14.46 -7.59 -53.89
N TYR A 59 14.89 -8.50 -53.01
CA TYR A 59 16.27 -8.96 -52.93
C TYR A 59 16.69 -9.68 -54.21
N HIS A 60 15.83 -10.58 -54.72
CA HIS A 60 16.08 -11.27 -55.98
C HIS A 60 16.19 -10.30 -57.15
N GLU A 61 15.28 -9.33 -57.29
CA GLU A 61 15.38 -8.28 -58.31
C GLU A 61 16.67 -7.46 -58.21
N ASN A 62 17.11 -7.12 -57.01
CA ASN A 62 18.37 -6.40 -56.79
C ASN A 62 19.59 -7.20 -57.26
N THR A 63 19.65 -8.49 -56.94
CA THR A 63 20.74 -9.36 -57.40
C THR A 63 20.75 -9.51 -58.92
N LEU A 64 19.57 -9.61 -59.53
CA LEU A 64 19.40 -9.63 -60.99
C LEU A 64 19.83 -8.31 -61.65
N GLN A 65 19.52 -7.17 -61.03
CA GLN A 65 19.97 -5.86 -61.50
C GLN A 65 21.48 -5.67 -61.37
N GLN A 66 22.10 -6.16 -60.28
CA GLN A 66 23.56 -6.14 -60.12
C GLN A 66 24.26 -7.02 -61.17
N ALA A 67 23.74 -8.22 -61.42
CA ALA A 67 24.26 -9.09 -62.47
C ALA A 67 24.11 -8.46 -63.87
N LYS A 68 22.98 -7.80 -64.14
CA LYS A 68 22.79 -7.02 -65.38
C LYS A 68 23.79 -5.87 -65.49
N LEU A 69 24.12 -5.20 -64.39
CA LEU A 69 25.08 -4.08 -64.39
C LEU A 69 26.51 -4.56 -64.66
N LEU A 70 26.92 -5.69 -64.06
CA LEU A 70 28.20 -6.34 -64.37
C LEU A 70 28.27 -6.78 -65.85
N ALA A 71 27.19 -7.35 -66.38
CA ALA A 71 27.12 -7.72 -67.80
C ALA A 71 27.15 -6.49 -68.72
N LEU A 72 26.47 -5.40 -68.33
CA LEU A 72 26.49 -4.14 -69.07
C LEU A 72 27.87 -3.49 -69.07
N GLN A 73 28.58 -3.56 -67.94
CA GLN A 73 29.95 -3.07 -67.79
C GLN A 73 30.93 -3.89 -68.63
N SER A 74 30.84 -5.21 -68.62
CA SER A 74 31.65 -6.06 -69.50
C SER A 74 31.35 -5.83 -70.98
N SER A 75 30.08 -5.61 -71.34
CA SER A 75 29.68 -5.25 -72.71
C SER A 75 30.26 -3.89 -73.12
N TYR A 76 30.24 -2.91 -72.24
CA TYR A 76 30.85 -1.60 -72.46
C TYR A 76 32.36 -1.69 -72.69
N ASP A 77 33.07 -2.41 -71.82
CA ASP A 77 34.53 -2.58 -71.93
C ASP A 77 34.90 -3.24 -73.27
N THR A 78 34.09 -4.21 -73.72
CA THR A 78 34.25 -4.88 -75.01
C THR A 78 34.03 -3.91 -76.18
N VAL A 79 32.92 -3.16 -76.17
CA VAL A 79 32.61 -2.17 -77.23
C VAL A 79 33.67 -1.06 -77.28
N SER A 80 34.20 -0.64 -76.13
CA SER A 80 35.27 0.35 -76.04
C SER A 80 36.58 -0.19 -76.61
N ALA A 81 36.96 -1.42 -76.28
CA ALA A 81 38.16 -2.07 -76.83
C ALA A 81 38.05 -2.27 -78.36
N ASP A 82 36.88 -2.69 -78.84
CA ASP A 82 36.59 -2.82 -80.28
C ASP A 82 36.66 -1.48 -81.00
N PHE A 83 36.22 -0.39 -80.36
CA PHE A 83 36.33 0.97 -80.89
C PHE A 83 37.79 1.42 -81.00
N GLU A 84 38.60 1.20 -79.97
CA GLU A 84 40.04 1.51 -80.01
C GLU A 84 40.77 0.72 -81.11
N LEU A 85 40.43 -0.56 -81.24
CA LEU A 85 40.97 -1.42 -82.31
C LEU A 85 40.54 -0.96 -83.71
N ALA A 86 39.29 -0.53 -83.87
CA ALA A 86 38.81 0.02 -85.14
C ALA A 86 39.54 1.33 -85.47
N GLN A 87 39.75 2.21 -84.49
CA GLN A 87 40.50 3.45 -84.67
C GLN A 87 41.96 3.18 -85.08
N SER A 88 42.62 2.19 -84.45
CA SER A 88 43.99 1.81 -84.82
C SER A 88 44.06 1.25 -86.24
N LYS A 89 43.08 0.42 -86.64
CA LYS A 89 42.99 -0.12 -88.00
C LYS A 89 42.82 0.99 -89.03
N ILE A 90 41.90 1.93 -88.82
CA ILE A 90 41.72 3.10 -89.72
C ILE A 90 43.03 3.86 -89.91
N ARG A 91 43.76 4.14 -88.82
CA ARG A 91 45.07 4.83 -88.90
C ARG A 91 46.09 4.04 -89.72
N ALA A 92 46.15 2.72 -89.53
CA ALA A 92 47.05 1.85 -90.28
C ALA A 92 46.68 1.81 -91.77
N THR A 93 45.40 1.66 -92.11
CA THR A 93 44.90 1.66 -93.49
C THR A 93 45.10 3.01 -94.17
N GLN A 94 44.94 4.13 -93.44
CA GLN A 94 45.26 5.47 -93.94
C GLN A 94 46.75 5.62 -94.26
N ALA A 95 47.63 5.17 -93.37
CA ALA A 95 49.07 5.19 -93.63
C ALA A 95 49.45 4.31 -94.84
N GLU A 96 48.80 3.16 -95.02
CA GLU A 96 48.99 2.32 -96.21
C GLU A 96 48.48 3.02 -97.48
N LEU A 97 47.33 3.68 -97.40
CA LEU A 97 46.76 4.45 -98.51
C LEU A 97 47.70 5.60 -98.93
N ASP A 98 48.24 6.35 -97.96
CA ASP A 98 49.23 7.41 -98.20
C ASP A 98 50.49 6.84 -98.88
N GLN A 99 50.95 5.66 -98.45
CA GLN A 99 52.08 4.97 -99.09
C GLN A 99 51.74 4.56 -100.53
N GLN A 100 50.52 4.12 -100.82
CA GLN A 100 50.10 3.81 -102.18
C GLN A 100 50.03 5.06 -103.07
N TYR A 101 49.56 6.19 -102.54
CA TYR A 101 49.58 7.47 -103.25
C TYR A 101 51.00 7.87 -103.66
N ALA A 102 51.98 7.75 -102.74
CA ALA A 102 53.39 8.02 -103.03
C ALA A 102 53.97 7.08 -104.11
N ARG A 103 53.66 5.78 -104.05
CA ARG A 103 54.09 4.82 -105.10
C ARG A 103 53.51 5.16 -106.47
N LEU A 104 52.27 5.64 -106.51
CA LEU A 104 51.58 5.99 -107.74
C LEU A 104 52.24 7.21 -108.40
N GLU A 105 52.64 8.19 -107.60
CA GLU A 105 53.43 9.35 -108.04
C GLU A 105 54.78 8.91 -108.62
N ASP A 106 55.50 8.00 -107.93
CA ASP A 106 56.77 7.43 -108.43
C ASP A 106 56.60 6.69 -109.76
N VAL A 107 55.58 5.82 -109.88
CA VAL A 107 55.31 5.05 -111.11
C VAL A 107 54.94 5.95 -112.29
N LEU A 108 54.18 7.02 -112.04
CA LEU A 108 53.82 8.01 -113.06
C LEU A 108 55.05 8.80 -113.53
N SER A 109 55.91 9.21 -112.58
CA SER A 109 57.18 9.88 -112.87
C SER A 109 58.10 8.98 -113.70
N ASP A 110 58.30 7.73 -113.27
CA ASP A 110 59.09 6.72 -113.98
C ASP A 110 58.53 6.47 -115.39
N ARG A 111 57.21 6.37 -115.52
CA ARG A 111 56.55 6.19 -116.81
C ARG A 111 56.81 7.36 -117.74
N GLN A 112 56.71 8.60 -117.26
CA GLN A 112 57.00 9.80 -118.05
C GLN A 112 58.45 9.80 -118.57
N VAL A 113 59.41 9.43 -117.71
CA VAL A 113 60.82 9.30 -118.10
C VAL A 113 61.02 8.22 -119.18
N VAL A 114 60.37 7.06 -119.01
CA VAL A 114 60.47 5.95 -119.98
C VAL A 114 59.76 6.28 -121.30
N GLU A 115 58.63 6.99 -121.28
CA GLU A 115 57.92 7.47 -122.48
C GLU A 115 58.76 8.48 -123.27
N GLN A 116 59.42 9.43 -122.60
CA GLN A 116 60.38 10.35 -123.24
C GLN A 116 61.56 9.60 -123.87
N ALA A 117 62.11 8.60 -123.16
CA ALA A 117 63.19 7.76 -123.67
C ALA A 117 62.73 6.89 -124.86
N LEU A 118 61.49 6.40 -124.85
CA LEU A 118 60.91 5.65 -125.96
C LEU A 118 60.69 6.54 -127.19
N ALA A 119 60.18 7.76 -127.02
CA ALA A 119 60.01 8.72 -128.11
C ALA A 119 61.35 8.99 -128.83
N PHE A 120 62.42 9.23 -128.05
CA PHE A 120 63.79 9.39 -128.57
C PHE A 120 64.31 8.11 -129.26
N ALA A 121 64.06 6.93 -128.68
CA ALA A 121 64.49 5.65 -129.25
C ALA A 121 63.74 5.30 -130.57
N ALA A 122 62.49 5.73 -130.71
CA ALA A 122 61.66 5.55 -131.90
C ALA A 122 62.13 6.42 -133.07
N GLU A 123 62.56 7.66 -132.80
CA GLU A 123 63.14 8.56 -133.81
C GLU A 123 64.56 8.15 -134.26
N SER A 124 65.35 7.53 -133.37
CA SER A 124 66.75 7.16 -133.62
C SER A 124 66.98 5.74 -134.16
N GLY A 125 65.93 4.93 -134.33
CA GLY A 125 66.05 3.54 -134.84
C GLY A 125 66.78 2.58 -133.89
N SER A 126 66.77 2.85 -132.59
CA SER A 126 67.50 2.10 -131.57
C SER A 126 66.96 0.68 -131.31
N SER A 127 67.85 -0.29 -131.11
CA SER A 127 67.50 -1.66 -130.72
C SER A 127 66.85 -1.78 -129.33
N LYS A 128 66.87 -0.72 -128.51
CA LYS A 128 66.29 -0.69 -127.16
C LYS A 128 64.77 -0.41 -127.13
N LYS A 129 64.16 -0.08 -128.27
CA LYS A 129 62.74 0.28 -128.38
C LYS A 129 61.80 -0.75 -127.73
N GLN A 130 61.99 -2.03 -128.07
CA GLN A 130 61.11 -3.09 -127.58
C GLN A 130 61.22 -3.32 -126.06
N SER A 131 62.42 -3.18 -125.50
CA SER A 131 62.64 -3.24 -124.05
C SER A 131 61.99 -2.07 -123.30
N LEU A 132 61.95 -0.88 -123.91
CA LEU A 132 61.26 0.30 -123.34
C LEU A 132 59.73 0.14 -123.44
N GLU A 133 59.21 -0.44 -124.53
CA GLU A 133 57.80 -0.79 -124.68
C GLU A 133 57.33 -1.81 -123.63
N ASP A 134 58.12 -2.87 -123.38
CA ASP A 134 57.82 -3.85 -122.34
C ASP A 134 57.86 -3.24 -120.93
N ARG A 135 58.77 -2.27 -120.70
CA ARG A 135 58.85 -1.52 -119.44
C ARG A 135 57.66 -0.58 -119.23
N ILE A 136 57.16 0.06 -120.28
CA ILE A 136 55.90 0.84 -120.23
C ILE A 136 54.70 -0.07 -119.96
N ARG A 137 54.66 -1.27 -120.55
CA ARG A 137 53.62 -2.26 -120.27
C ARG A 137 53.65 -2.69 -118.79
N ALA A 138 54.82 -3.02 -118.26
CA ALA A 138 55.00 -3.37 -116.85
C ALA A 138 54.63 -2.22 -115.90
N LEU A 139 54.99 -0.98 -116.23
CA LEU A 139 54.56 0.21 -115.46
C LEU A 139 53.05 0.43 -115.56
N GLY A 140 52.42 0.13 -116.71
CA GLY A 140 50.97 0.16 -116.88
C GLY A 140 50.24 -0.87 -116.02
N GLU A 141 50.75 -2.09 -115.94
CA GLU A 141 50.24 -3.15 -115.05
C GLU A 141 50.43 -2.78 -113.57
N SER A 142 51.60 -2.23 -113.21
CA SER A 142 51.87 -1.72 -111.87
C SER A 142 50.92 -0.59 -111.49
N LEU A 143 50.69 0.39 -112.39
CA LEU A 143 49.75 1.48 -112.18
C LEU A 143 48.31 0.98 -112.01
N HIS A 144 47.88 0.01 -112.80
CA HIS A 144 46.55 -0.59 -112.68
C HIS A 144 46.38 -1.32 -111.34
N SER A 145 47.36 -2.13 -110.94
CA SER A 145 47.35 -2.83 -109.65
C SER A 145 47.39 -1.87 -108.45
N SER A 146 48.16 -0.79 -108.53
CA SER A 146 48.24 0.25 -107.50
C SER A 146 46.94 1.04 -107.37
N ASN A 147 46.29 1.37 -108.49
CA ASN A 147 44.97 2.01 -108.50
C ASN A 147 43.89 1.08 -107.90
N ALA A 148 43.89 -0.20 -108.28
CA ALA A 148 42.95 -1.17 -107.72
C ALA A 148 43.13 -1.34 -106.20
N ARG A 149 44.38 -1.37 -105.70
CA ARG A 149 44.67 -1.42 -104.27
C ARG A 149 44.22 -0.15 -103.54
N ARG A 150 44.42 1.03 -104.15
CA ARG A 150 43.97 2.32 -103.61
C ARG A 150 42.45 2.36 -103.45
N GLU A 151 41.69 2.00 -104.49
CA GLU A 151 40.22 1.94 -104.42
C GLU A 151 39.74 0.96 -103.34
N GLN A 152 40.42 -0.19 -103.20
CA GLN A 152 40.13 -1.14 -102.13
C GLN A 152 40.34 -0.55 -100.73
N LEU A 153 41.46 0.16 -100.51
CA LEU A 153 41.78 0.80 -99.23
C LEU A 153 40.81 1.95 -98.91
N GLU A 154 40.38 2.73 -99.90
CA GLU A 154 39.36 3.78 -99.73
C GLU A 154 37.99 3.21 -99.33
N LEU A 155 37.58 2.10 -99.96
CA LEU A 155 36.37 1.36 -99.58
C LEU A 155 36.48 0.79 -98.17
N GLU A 156 37.64 0.24 -97.81
CA GLU A 156 37.91 -0.29 -96.46
C GLU A 156 37.84 0.81 -95.39
N ILE A 157 38.44 1.98 -95.63
CA ILE A 157 38.33 3.14 -94.74
C ILE A 157 36.87 3.60 -94.61
N MET A 158 36.10 3.64 -95.70
CA MET A 158 34.68 4.00 -95.66
C MET A 158 33.86 3.01 -94.80
N GLN A 159 34.10 1.71 -94.97
CA GLN A 159 33.43 0.67 -94.19
C GLN A 159 33.82 0.73 -92.71
N LEU A 160 35.11 0.92 -92.42
CA LEU A 160 35.62 1.06 -91.05
C LEU A 160 35.05 2.32 -90.37
N ASN A 161 34.98 3.46 -91.06
CA ASN A 161 34.36 4.68 -90.53
C ASN A 161 32.87 4.49 -90.23
N LYS A 162 32.13 3.80 -91.11
CA LYS A 162 30.72 3.45 -90.87
C LYS A 162 30.57 2.55 -89.64
N ALA A 163 31.40 1.51 -89.52
CA ALA A 163 31.41 0.62 -88.37
C ALA A 163 31.74 1.38 -87.08
N MET A 164 32.77 2.24 -87.11
CA MET A 164 33.18 3.07 -85.98
C MET A 164 32.07 4.01 -85.50
N PHE A 165 31.31 4.62 -86.42
CA PHE A 165 30.16 5.46 -86.06
C PHE A 165 29.07 4.66 -85.32
N HIS A 166 28.75 3.46 -85.80
CA HIS A 166 27.79 2.58 -85.13
C HIS A 166 28.30 2.12 -83.75
N THR A 167 29.58 1.77 -83.62
CA THR A 167 30.20 1.38 -82.35
C THR A 167 30.22 2.55 -81.35
N ALA A 168 30.58 3.77 -81.80
CA ALA A 168 30.56 4.97 -80.95
C ALA A 168 29.16 5.26 -80.40
N ARG A 169 28.13 5.17 -81.26
CA ARG A 169 26.75 5.34 -80.84
C ARG A 169 26.32 4.28 -79.82
N SER A 170 26.67 3.01 -80.05
CA SER A 170 26.35 1.93 -79.12
C SER A 170 27.06 2.12 -77.77
N ARG A 171 28.27 2.68 -77.76
CA ARG A 171 29.02 3.01 -76.55
C ARG A 171 28.31 4.11 -75.75
N ASP A 172 27.91 5.20 -76.40
CA ASP A 172 27.22 6.31 -75.73
C ASP A 172 25.84 5.89 -75.18
N GLU A 173 25.11 5.02 -75.91
CA GLU A 173 23.88 4.39 -75.42
C GLU A 173 24.14 3.45 -74.22
N ALA A 174 25.25 2.72 -74.21
CA ALA A 174 25.65 1.90 -73.05
C ALA A 174 26.03 2.75 -71.83
N ASP A 175 26.75 3.86 -72.02
CA ASP A 175 27.13 4.80 -70.95
C ASP A 175 25.92 5.44 -70.28
N THR A 176 24.96 5.90 -71.07
CA THR A 176 23.72 6.49 -70.53
C THR A 176 22.90 5.45 -69.75
N ASN A 177 22.80 4.22 -70.25
CA ASN A 177 22.11 3.13 -69.55
C ASN A 177 22.83 2.74 -68.24
N ARG A 178 24.15 2.68 -68.25
CA ARG A 178 24.95 2.44 -67.05
C ARG A 178 24.71 3.52 -66.00
N ALA A 179 24.86 4.79 -66.36
CA ALA A 179 24.66 5.92 -65.44
C ALA A 179 23.24 5.97 -64.85
N ASN A 180 22.23 5.58 -65.63
CA ASN A 180 20.85 5.48 -65.14
C ASN A 180 20.66 4.32 -64.15
N THR A 181 21.30 3.18 -64.40
CA THR A 181 21.21 2.00 -63.52
C THR A 181 21.96 2.23 -62.21
N GLU A 182 23.13 2.87 -62.26
CA GLU A 182 23.89 3.28 -61.08
C GLU A 182 23.09 4.24 -60.18
N ARG A 183 22.41 5.23 -60.78
CA ARG A 183 21.50 6.14 -60.06
C ARG A 183 20.36 5.38 -59.37
N ARG A 184 19.73 4.42 -60.05
CA ARG A 184 18.68 3.57 -59.45
C ARG A 184 19.20 2.76 -58.27
N LEU A 185 20.37 2.14 -58.40
CA LEU A 185 21.02 1.38 -57.33
C LEU A 185 21.36 2.25 -56.11
N ALA A 186 21.83 3.49 -56.33
CA ALA A 186 22.10 4.43 -55.25
C ALA A 186 20.83 4.77 -54.46
N THR A 187 19.72 5.07 -55.16
CA THR A 187 18.42 5.30 -54.52
C THR A 187 17.93 4.08 -53.75
N MET A 188 18.07 2.89 -54.33
CA MET A 188 17.67 1.63 -53.69
C MET A 188 18.46 1.37 -52.40
N ARG A 189 19.78 1.60 -52.41
CA ARG A 189 20.63 1.49 -51.22
C ARG A 189 20.19 2.44 -50.11
N SER A 190 19.94 3.70 -50.46
CA SER A 190 19.43 4.69 -49.51
C SER A 190 18.09 4.28 -48.89
N LEU A 191 17.18 3.67 -49.67
CA LEU A 191 15.92 3.13 -49.13
C LEU A 191 16.18 1.97 -48.16
N VAL A 192 17.07 1.03 -48.50
CA VAL A 192 17.42 -0.09 -47.62
C VAL A 192 18.02 0.41 -46.30
N ASP A 193 18.91 1.40 -46.33
CA ASP A 193 19.49 2.00 -45.13
C ASP A 193 18.43 2.70 -44.26
N LEU A 194 17.49 3.40 -44.89
CA LEU A 194 16.35 3.99 -44.19
C LEU A 194 15.47 2.92 -43.54
N TYR A 195 15.15 1.83 -44.26
CA TYR A 195 14.41 0.70 -43.70
C TYR A 195 15.15 0.03 -42.54
N ALA A 196 16.47 -0.11 -42.61
CA ALA A 196 17.27 -0.67 -41.52
C ALA A 196 17.25 0.24 -40.29
N SER A 197 17.42 1.55 -40.46
CA SER A 197 17.40 2.51 -39.35
C SER A 197 16.04 2.58 -38.64
N THR A 198 14.95 2.62 -39.42
CA THR A 198 13.58 2.65 -38.89
C THR A 198 13.23 1.35 -38.19
N LYS A 199 13.68 0.21 -38.71
CA LYS A 199 13.58 -1.10 -38.04
C LYS A 199 14.25 -1.03 -36.66
N ASP A 200 15.49 -0.57 -36.57
CA ASP A 200 16.24 -0.52 -35.31
C ASP A 200 15.62 0.46 -34.28
N GLU A 201 15.00 1.54 -34.75
CA GLU A 201 14.23 2.45 -33.90
C GLU A 201 12.98 1.77 -33.32
N ILE A 202 12.18 1.11 -34.16
CA ILE A 202 10.98 0.38 -33.74
C ILE A 202 11.34 -0.72 -32.72
N TYR A 203 12.41 -1.47 -32.94
CA TYR A 203 12.85 -2.50 -31.97
C TYR A 203 13.27 -1.90 -30.63
N ARG A 204 13.97 -0.76 -30.63
CA ARG A 204 14.35 -0.06 -29.40
C ARG A 204 13.12 0.46 -28.65
N GLU A 205 12.15 1.02 -29.37
CA GLU A 205 10.90 1.51 -28.77
C GLU A 205 10.06 0.36 -28.21
N LEU A 206 9.99 -0.78 -28.91
CA LEU A 206 9.31 -1.98 -28.45
C LEU A 206 9.95 -2.54 -27.16
N GLU A 207 11.28 -2.57 -27.10
CA GLU A 207 12.00 -3.07 -25.92
C GLU A 207 11.82 -2.13 -24.71
N SER A 208 11.88 -0.81 -24.95
CA SER A 208 11.54 0.20 -23.94
C SER A 208 10.11 0.02 -23.42
N THR A 209 9.15 -0.14 -24.32
CA THR A 209 7.74 -0.36 -23.98
C THR A 209 7.57 -1.65 -23.17
N ARG A 210 8.24 -2.75 -23.55
CA ARG A 210 8.24 -4.00 -22.78
C ARG A 210 8.81 -3.81 -21.37
N ALA A 211 9.90 -3.07 -21.23
CA ALA A 211 10.49 -2.76 -19.93
C ALA A 211 9.53 -1.95 -19.04
N GLN A 212 8.83 -0.97 -19.61
CA GLN A 212 7.79 -0.20 -18.93
C GLN A 212 6.58 -1.07 -18.52
N PHE A 213 6.12 -1.98 -19.37
CA PHE A 213 5.06 -2.92 -18.99
C PHE A 213 5.51 -3.86 -17.87
N ALA A 214 6.77 -4.30 -17.88
CA ALA A 214 7.33 -5.14 -16.82
C ALA A 214 7.48 -4.39 -15.49
N SER A 215 7.82 -3.09 -15.50
CA SER A 215 7.82 -2.28 -14.28
C SER A 215 6.40 -2.04 -13.77
N LEU A 216 5.46 -1.67 -14.65
CA LEU A 216 4.06 -1.45 -14.28
C LEU A 216 3.42 -2.71 -13.69
N LYS A 217 3.68 -3.88 -14.27
CA LYS A 217 3.21 -5.17 -13.75
C LYS A 217 3.75 -5.47 -12.35
N ARG A 218 5.02 -5.13 -12.09
CA ARG A 218 5.62 -5.26 -10.76
C ARG A 218 4.97 -4.30 -9.77
N GLU A 219 4.76 -3.04 -10.15
CA GLU A 219 4.10 -2.05 -9.30
C GLU A 219 2.66 -2.46 -8.95
N PHE A 220 1.89 -2.94 -9.93
CA PHE A 220 0.54 -3.43 -9.71
C PHE A 220 0.51 -4.63 -8.77
N SER A 221 1.46 -5.58 -8.92
CA SER A 221 1.61 -6.71 -7.98
C SER A 221 1.90 -6.23 -6.56
N ASN A 222 2.85 -5.30 -6.40
CA ASN A 222 3.21 -4.75 -5.10
C ASN A 222 2.02 -4.00 -4.46
N ARG A 223 1.25 -3.25 -5.24
CA ARG A 223 0.02 -2.58 -4.75
C ARG A 223 -1.03 -3.60 -4.30
N LEU A 224 -1.24 -4.68 -5.05
CA LEU A 224 -2.15 -5.77 -4.68
C LEU A 224 -1.73 -6.46 -3.38
N ASP A 225 -0.43 -6.71 -3.21
CA ASP A 225 0.09 -7.35 -2.00
C ASP A 225 0.00 -6.40 -0.79
N ARG A 226 0.24 -5.09 -0.99
CA ARG A 226 0.01 -4.05 0.04
C ARG A 226 -1.47 -3.96 0.43
N GLU A 227 -2.39 -3.97 -0.53
CA GLU A 227 -3.84 -4.00 -0.28
C GLU A 227 -4.24 -5.23 0.54
N ARG A 228 -3.72 -6.41 0.21
CA ARG A 228 -3.98 -7.63 1.00
C ARG A 228 -3.46 -7.50 2.43
N LEU A 229 -2.27 -6.96 2.61
CA LEU A 229 -1.65 -6.78 3.92
C LEU A 229 -2.46 -5.78 4.78
N LEU A 230 -2.84 -4.64 4.19
CA LEU A 230 -3.69 -3.64 4.85
C LEU A 230 -5.06 -4.22 5.23
N ASN A 231 -5.69 -5.00 4.35
CA ASN A 231 -6.97 -5.64 4.67
C ASN A 231 -6.84 -6.68 5.80
N SER A 232 -5.71 -7.39 5.87
CA SER A 232 -5.39 -8.28 6.98
C SER A 232 -5.21 -7.51 8.30
N GLU A 233 -4.42 -6.44 8.29
CA GLU A 233 -4.21 -5.57 9.46
C GLU A 233 -5.52 -4.94 9.94
N VAL A 234 -6.36 -4.43 9.04
CA VAL A 234 -7.68 -3.87 9.38
C VAL A 234 -8.58 -4.94 10.01
N THR A 235 -8.52 -6.18 9.51
CA THR A 235 -9.27 -7.30 10.09
C THR A 235 -8.78 -7.64 11.49
N GLU A 236 -7.47 -7.72 11.69
CA GLU A 236 -6.85 -7.98 12.99
C GLU A 236 -7.18 -6.86 13.99
N LEU A 237 -7.07 -5.60 13.59
CA LEU A 237 -7.43 -4.45 14.41
C LEU A 237 -8.90 -4.46 14.80
N ARG A 238 -9.81 -4.80 13.88
CA ARG A 238 -11.24 -4.96 14.19
C ARG A 238 -11.49 -6.07 15.20
N ASN A 239 -10.83 -7.22 15.05
CA ASN A 239 -10.93 -8.33 15.99
C ASN A 239 -10.40 -7.94 17.37
N ARG A 240 -9.26 -7.26 17.43
CA ARG A 240 -8.67 -6.76 18.68
C ARG A 240 -9.55 -5.72 19.36
N MET A 241 -10.12 -4.78 18.62
CA MET A 241 -11.05 -3.78 19.15
C MET A 241 -12.29 -4.47 19.72
N THR A 242 -12.86 -5.42 18.99
CA THR A 242 -14.05 -6.18 19.44
C THR A 242 -13.75 -6.92 20.74
N ARG A 243 -12.61 -7.63 20.81
CA ARG A 243 -12.16 -8.31 22.03
C ARG A 243 -11.97 -7.34 23.20
N MET A 244 -11.27 -6.23 22.98
CA MET A 244 -11.02 -5.22 24.02
C MET A 244 -12.33 -4.58 24.51
N SER A 245 -13.29 -4.35 23.61
CA SER A 245 -14.61 -3.83 23.96
C SER A 245 -15.41 -4.81 24.82
N THR A 246 -15.39 -6.11 24.47
CA THR A 246 -16.00 -7.16 25.30
C THR A 246 -15.32 -7.28 26.67
N GLU A 247 -13.98 -7.29 26.70
CA GLU A 247 -13.21 -7.36 27.96
C GLU A 247 -13.51 -6.15 28.88
N ASN A 248 -13.63 -4.94 28.34
CA ASN A 248 -14.01 -3.74 29.09
C ASN A 248 -15.45 -3.82 29.62
N LYS A 249 -16.40 -4.28 28.80
CA LYS A 249 -17.79 -4.49 29.21
C LYS A 249 -17.87 -5.46 30.39
N ASP A 250 -17.16 -6.58 30.31
CA ASP A 250 -17.13 -7.59 31.36
C ASP A 250 -16.44 -7.07 32.64
N LEU A 251 -15.39 -6.26 32.50
CA LEU A 251 -14.73 -5.62 33.64
C LEU A 251 -15.66 -4.66 34.37
N ILE A 252 -16.35 -3.78 33.63
CA ILE A 252 -17.31 -2.82 34.21
C ILE A 252 -18.45 -3.57 34.88
N ALA A 253 -18.98 -4.63 34.27
CA ALA A 253 -20.02 -5.46 34.87
C ALA A 253 -19.55 -6.08 36.20
N ARG A 254 -18.36 -6.70 36.23
CA ARG A 254 -17.80 -7.28 37.47
C ARG A 254 -17.60 -6.24 38.57
N ILE A 255 -17.11 -5.04 38.24
CA ILE A 255 -16.93 -3.96 39.23
C ILE A 255 -18.29 -3.48 39.73
N HIS A 256 -19.26 -3.28 38.83
CA HIS A 256 -20.61 -2.86 39.19
C HIS A 256 -21.28 -3.88 40.13
N ASP A 257 -21.25 -5.17 39.77
CA ASP A 257 -21.83 -6.24 40.59
C ASP A 257 -21.16 -6.31 41.96
N ARG A 258 -19.82 -6.25 42.00
CA ARG A 258 -19.07 -6.27 43.26
C ARG A 258 -19.37 -5.05 44.15
N THR A 259 -19.58 -3.90 43.52
CA THR A 259 -19.95 -2.66 44.22
C THR A 259 -21.36 -2.78 44.79
N ASN A 260 -22.32 -3.31 44.02
CA ASN A 260 -23.69 -3.53 44.47
C ASN A 260 -23.76 -4.55 45.63
N GLU A 261 -22.99 -5.64 45.56
CA GLU A 261 -22.85 -6.58 46.68
C GLU A 261 -22.34 -5.88 47.93
N SER A 262 -21.32 -5.03 47.77
CA SER A 262 -20.74 -4.27 48.88
C SER A 262 -21.75 -3.27 49.46
N VAL A 263 -22.46 -2.51 48.60
CA VAL A 263 -23.55 -1.61 49.00
C VAL A 263 -24.64 -2.37 49.78
N ALA A 264 -25.06 -3.54 49.29
CA ALA A 264 -26.08 -4.36 49.96
C ALA A 264 -25.62 -4.80 51.36
N ALA A 265 -24.37 -5.24 51.50
CA ALA A 265 -23.80 -5.63 52.79
C ALA A 265 -23.73 -4.44 53.77
N LEU A 266 -23.30 -3.26 53.31
CA LEU A 266 -23.27 -2.06 54.16
C LEU A 266 -24.68 -1.62 54.58
N ARG A 267 -25.67 -1.71 53.68
CA ARG A 267 -27.08 -1.43 54.00
C ARG A 267 -27.62 -2.38 55.06
N GLU A 268 -27.33 -3.68 54.96
CA GLU A 268 -27.78 -4.67 55.94
C GLU A 268 -27.27 -4.35 57.35
N ILE A 269 -26.01 -3.91 57.48
CA ILE A 269 -25.43 -3.48 58.75
C ILE A 269 -26.20 -2.29 59.35
N ILE A 270 -26.57 -1.29 58.52
CA ILE A 270 -27.34 -0.12 58.99
C ILE A 270 -28.77 -0.53 59.38
N VAL A 271 -29.41 -1.42 58.63
CA VAL A 271 -30.76 -1.91 58.98
C VAL A 271 -30.74 -2.65 60.33
N LEU A 272 -29.66 -3.37 60.65
CA LEU A 272 -29.51 -4.01 61.97
C LEU A 272 -29.47 -3.03 63.15
N THR A 273 -29.13 -1.75 62.93
CA THR A 273 -29.21 -0.72 63.97
C THR A 273 -30.63 -0.20 64.19
N GLY A 274 -31.59 -0.61 63.35
CA GLY A 274 -32.96 -0.10 63.34
C GLY A 274 -33.13 1.20 62.57
N LEU A 275 -32.15 1.59 61.75
CA LEU A 275 -32.15 2.81 60.96
C LEU A 275 -32.44 2.53 59.49
N ASP A 276 -32.98 3.53 58.80
CA ASP A 276 -33.21 3.48 57.35
C ASP A 276 -31.98 4.06 56.61
N PRO A 277 -31.23 3.24 55.85
CA PRO A 277 -30.04 3.71 55.16
C PRO A 277 -30.35 4.77 54.10
N ASP A 278 -31.54 4.78 53.49
CA ASP A 278 -31.86 5.76 52.45
C ASP A 278 -32.15 7.14 53.03
N LYS A 279 -32.84 7.20 54.18
CA LYS A 279 -33.07 8.46 54.90
C LYS A 279 -31.78 9.07 55.41
N LEU A 280 -30.83 8.24 55.83
CA LEU A 280 -29.54 8.68 56.37
C LEU A 280 -28.57 9.24 55.33
N LEU A 281 -28.68 8.78 54.08
CA LEU A 281 -27.91 9.30 52.95
C LEU A 281 -28.47 10.65 52.47
N GLY A 282 -29.70 11.01 52.87
CA GLY A 282 -30.44 12.15 52.35
C GLY A 282 -31.01 11.85 50.96
N GLU A 283 -32.09 12.54 50.58
CA GLU A 283 -32.58 12.57 49.18
C GLU A 283 -31.56 13.32 48.31
N SER A 284 -30.38 12.74 48.09
CA SER A 284 -29.49 13.13 47.01
C SER A 284 -29.77 12.23 45.81
N ASP A 285 -31.02 12.24 45.35
CA ASP A 285 -31.36 12.05 43.93
C ASP A 285 -30.97 13.34 43.16
N GLU A 286 -29.79 13.89 43.43
CA GLU A 286 -29.20 14.87 42.52
C GLU A 286 -28.84 14.11 41.26
N GLU A 287 -29.72 14.25 40.27
CA GLU A 287 -29.45 14.01 38.86
C GLU A 287 -27.99 14.32 38.55
N ILE A 288 -27.19 13.26 38.44
CA ILE A 288 -25.86 13.31 37.84
C ILE A 288 -26.07 13.98 36.48
N GLY A 289 -25.62 15.24 36.38
CA GLY A 289 -25.91 16.13 35.25
C GLY A 289 -25.75 15.41 33.91
N GLN A 290 -26.86 15.24 33.21
CA GLN A 290 -26.85 14.64 31.88
C GLN A 290 -26.43 15.72 30.88
N GLY A 291 -25.17 15.65 30.43
CA GLY A 291 -24.77 16.30 29.18
C GLY A 291 -25.73 15.87 28.07
N GLY A 292 -26.18 16.86 27.28
CA GLY A 292 -27.27 16.72 26.31
C GLY A 292 -27.05 15.62 25.26
N PRO A 293 -28.10 15.29 24.48
CA PRO A 293 -28.08 14.17 23.55
C PRO A 293 -26.91 14.32 22.56
N PHE A 294 -26.04 13.31 22.54
CA PHE A 294 -24.94 13.22 21.59
C PHE A 294 -25.51 13.06 20.17
N VAL A 295 -25.22 14.02 19.29
CA VAL A 295 -25.66 13.99 17.89
C VAL A 295 -24.61 13.30 17.03
N ALA A 296 -24.97 12.15 16.43
CA ALA A 296 -24.04 11.25 15.77
C ALA A 296 -23.73 11.61 14.30
N ALA A 297 -22.50 11.32 13.86
CA ALA A 297 -22.11 11.23 12.45
C ALA A 297 -22.46 9.83 11.88
N LYS A 298 -23.08 9.79 10.69
CA LYS A 298 -23.88 8.69 10.12
C LYS A 298 -23.19 7.32 9.81
N THR A 299 -21.98 7.01 10.27
CA THR A 299 -21.17 5.93 9.62
C THR A 299 -20.75 4.74 10.51
N ALA A 300 -21.22 4.61 11.76
CA ALA A 300 -20.86 3.46 12.60
C ALA A 300 -22.10 2.87 13.30
N GLY A 301 -22.65 1.76 12.80
CA GLY A 301 -23.85 1.14 13.41
C GLY A 301 -23.51 0.28 14.65
N LYS A 302 -22.71 -0.78 14.47
CA LYS A 302 -22.44 -1.77 15.54
C LYS A 302 -21.44 -1.32 16.60
N MET A 303 -20.41 -0.57 16.19
CA MET A 303 -19.39 -0.08 17.13
C MET A 303 -19.98 1.02 18.05
N LEU A 304 -20.96 1.76 17.54
CA LEU A 304 -21.68 2.82 18.24
C LEU A 304 -22.67 2.28 19.28
N GLU A 305 -23.41 1.20 18.96
CA GLU A 305 -24.28 0.53 19.94
C GLU A 305 -23.46 0.03 21.14
N THR A 306 -22.27 -0.53 20.88
CA THR A 306 -21.40 -1.05 21.94
C THR A 306 -20.83 0.07 22.81
N GLU A 307 -20.43 1.21 22.22
CA GLU A 307 -19.99 2.39 22.98
C GLU A 307 -21.12 3.01 23.83
N GLN A 308 -22.34 3.07 23.29
CA GLN A 308 -23.51 3.58 24.03
C GLN A 308 -23.83 2.70 25.24
N GLU A 309 -23.84 1.38 25.06
CA GLU A 309 -24.02 0.44 26.17
C GLU A 309 -22.93 0.62 27.24
N LEU A 310 -21.67 0.76 26.82
CA LEU A 310 -20.54 0.94 27.74
C LEU A 310 -20.69 2.22 28.56
N HIS A 311 -21.09 3.32 27.92
CA HIS A 311 -21.29 4.61 28.58
C HIS A 311 -22.43 4.57 29.61
N VAL A 312 -23.55 3.91 29.29
CA VAL A 312 -24.65 3.73 30.25
C VAL A 312 -24.21 2.87 31.44
N GLN A 313 -23.45 1.79 31.20
CA GLN A 313 -22.93 0.94 32.27
C GLN A 313 -21.90 1.67 33.15
N ALA A 314 -21.04 2.50 32.55
CA ALA A 314 -20.09 3.32 33.29
C ALA A 314 -20.81 4.31 34.23
N LYS A 315 -21.85 5.00 33.76
CA LYS A 315 -22.68 5.89 34.61
C LYS A 315 -23.33 5.15 35.79
N LYS A 316 -23.86 3.94 35.55
CA LYS A 316 -24.44 3.11 36.63
C LYS A 316 -23.37 2.70 37.66
N MET A 317 -22.17 2.35 37.19
CA MET A 317 -21.03 2.03 38.04
C MET A 317 -20.62 3.23 38.89
N GLU A 318 -20.49 4.42 38.31
CA GLU A 318 -20.18 5.66 39.04
C GLU A 318 -21.19 5.95 40.16
N ALA A 319 -22.49 5.86 39.85
CA ALA A 319 -23.53 6.04 40.86
C ALA A 319 -23.45 5.01 42.00
N SER A 320 -23.11 3.75 41.66
CA SER A 320 -22.97 2.67 42.65
C SER A 320 -21.75 2.89 43.55
N LEU A 321 -20.63 3.36 42.99
CA LEU A 321 -19.41 3.70 43.73
C LEU A 321 -19.61 4.89 44.67
N ALA A 322 -20.27 5.95 44.20
CA ALA A 322 -20.60 7.11 45.01
C ALA A 322 -21.50 6.72 46.22
N ARG A 323 -22.47 5.83 45.98
CA ARG A 323 -23.33 5.29 47.05
C ARG A 323 -22.54 4.42 48.03
N TRP A 324 -21.63 3.58 47.53
CA TRP A 324 -20.76 2.75 48.37
C TRP A 324 -19.87 3.61 49.27
N GLU A 325 -19.23 4.65 48.72
CA GLU A 325 -18.39 5.59 49.47
C GLU A 325 -19.18 6.34 50.55
N SER A 326 -20.40 6.78 50.22
CA SER A 326 -21.28 7.48 51.16
C SER A 326 -21.70 6.57 52.32
N LEU A 327 -22.07 5.31 52.03
CA LEU A 327 -22.40 4.31 53.05
C LEU A 327 -21.20 3.94 53.92
N GLN A 328 -20.01 3.82 53.33
CA GLN A 328 -18.78 3.55 54.07
C GLN A 328 -18.47 4.69 55.05
N THR A 329 -18.57 5.94 54.59
CA THR A 329 -18.39 7.13 55.42
C THR A 329 -19.39 7.17 56.57
N LEU A 330 -20.65 6.81 56.29
CA LEU A 330 -21.70 6.76 57.30
C LEU A 330 -21.40 5.71 58.37
N LEU A 331 -21.01 4.49 57.98
CA LEU A 331 -20.69 3.42 58.92
C LEU A 331 -19.55 3.79 59.88
N GLN A 332 -18.57 4.57 59.43
CA GLN A 332 -17.48 5.05 60.29
C GLN A 332 -17.94 6.01 61.38
N GLN A 333 -19.09 6.67 61.21
CA GLN A 333 -19.65 7.62 62.17
C GLN A 333 -20.69 6.96 63.10
N LEU A 334 -21.15 5.75 62.79
CA LEU A 334 -22.11 5.04 63.63
C LEU A 334 -21.45 4.44 64.88
N PRO A 335 -22.07 4.55 66.07
CA PRO A 335 -21.52 4.02 67.32
C PRO A 335 -21.71 2.49 67.44
N LEU A 336 -21.03 1.75 66.57
CA LEU A 336 -21.20 0.30 66.38
C LEU A 336 -20.41 -0.55 67.40
N ALA A 337 -19.40 0.02 68.06
CA ALA A 337 -18.62 -0.71 69.06
C ALA A 337 -19.27 -0.75 70.45
N ARG A 338 -18.78 -1.66 71.28
CA ARG A 338 -19.14 -1.68 72.71
C ARG A 338 -18.34 -0.61 73.44
N PRO A 339 -18.92 0.04 74.47
CA PRO A 339 -18.23 1.08 75.24
C PRO A 339 -17.18 0.50 76.22
N VAL A 340 -17.04 -0.82 76.31
CA VAL A 340 -16.08 -1.54 77.17
C VAL A 340 -15.67 -2.86 76.51
N ASP A 341 -14.42 -3.28 76.72
CA ASP A 341 -13.90 -4.57 76.21
C ASP A 341 -14.46 -5.78 76.93
N VAL A 342 -14.48 -5.71 78.26
CA VAL A 342 -14.85 -6.84 79.12
C VAL A 342 -16.04 -6.44 79.98
N GLY A 343 -17.14 -7.18 79.83
CA GLY A 343 -18.33 -6.99 80.63
C GLY A 343 -19.57 -7.67 80.08
N TYR A 344 -20.63 -7.70 80.89
CA TYR A 344 -21.92 -8.26 80.53
C TYR A 344 -23.04 -7.25 80.78
N VAL A 345 -24.10 -7.35 79.98
CA VAL A 345 -25.28 -6.48 80.12
C VAL A 345 -26.02 -6.89 81.39
N THR A 346 -26.20 -5.96 82.31
CA THR A 346 -26.96 -6.14 83.55
C THR A 346 -28.38 -5.60 83.46
N SER A 347 -28.62 -4.62 82.57
CA SER A 347 -29.96 -4.10 82.31
C SER A 347 -30.08 -3.65 80.86
N SER A 348 -31.08 -4.16 80.15
CA SER A 348 -31.37 -3.79 78.76
C SER A 348 -32.12 -2.46 78.65
N PHE A 349 -32.15 -1.92 77.44
CA PHE A 349 -32.99 -0.78 77.05
C PHE A 349 -34.48 -1.11 77.13
N GLY A 350 -35.32 -0.08 77.36
CA GLY A 350 -36.77 -0.20 77.32
C GLY A 350 -37.46 -0.28 78.70
N LYS A 351 -38.73 -0.71 78.69
CA LYS A 351 -39.55 -0.79 79.92
C LYS A 351 -39.03 -1.87 80.86
N ARG A 352 -38.77 -1.49 82.12
CA ARG A 352 -38.30 -2.39 83.17
C ARG A 352 -38.85 -2.02 84.54
N ARG A 353 -38.73 -2.95 85.50
CA ARG A 353 -38.98 -2.64 86.91
C ARG A 353 -37.76 -1.93 87.49
N ASP A 354 -37.95 -0.69 87.96
CA ASP A 354 -36.90 0.15 88.51
C ASP A 354 -36.19 -0.54 89.69
N PRO A 355 -34.85 -0.68 89.69
CA PRO A 355 -34.14 -1.46 90.69
C PRO A 355 -34.25 -0.91 92.12
N LEU A 356 -34.42 0.41 92.27
CA LEU A 356 -34.44 1.09 93.57
C LEU A 356 -35.86 1.26 94.13
N THR A 357 -36.83 1.61 93.29
CA THR A 357 -38.21 1.94 93.67
C THR A 357 -39.20 0.82 93.41
N LYS A 358 -38.80 -0.21 92.66
CA LYS A 358 -39.62 -1.36 92.23
C LYS A 358 -40.86 -1.00 91.39
N ARG A 359 -40.98 0.25 90.91
CA ARG A 359 -42.05 0.72 90.01
C ARG A 359 -41.68 0.53 88.54
N SER A 360 -42.65 0.62 87.64
CA SER A 360 -42.39 0.60 86.19
C SER A 360 -41.60 1.86 85.78
N ALA A 361 -40.50 1.69 85.04
CA ALA A 361 -39.64 2.76 84.54
C ALA A 361 -39.16 2.44 83.12
N PHE A 362 -38.76 3.47 82.37
CA PHE A 362 -38.14 3.32 81.06
C PHE A 362 -36.63 3.51 81.17
N HIS A 363 -35.87 2.61 80.57
CA HIS A 363 -34.42 2.67 80.52
C HIS A 363 -33.96 3.16 79.16
N ALA A 364 -33.39 4.37 79.12
CA ALA A 364 -32.99 5.06 77.89
C ALA A 364 -31.65 4.57 77.29
N GLY A 365 -31.05 3.53 77.89
CA GLY A 365 -29.78 2.96 77.47
C GLY A 365 -29.60 1.51 77.94
N VAL A 366 -28.36 1.05 77.96
CA VAL A 366 -27.95 -0.27 78.45
C VAL A 366 -26.96 -0.12 79.60
N ASP A 367 -27.10 -0.95 80.62
CA ASP A 367 -26.15 -1.00 81.74
C ASP A 367 -25.21 -2.18 81.52
N ILE A 368 -23.90 -1.91 81.45
CA ILE A 368 -22.86 -2.93 81.23
C ILE A 368 -21.92 -2.96 82.44
N ALA A 369 -21.94 -4.07 83.18
CA ALA A 369 -21.05 -4.30 84.30
C ALA A 369 -19.73 -4.92 83.83
N GLY A 370 -18.62 -4.46 84.41
CA GLY A 370 -17.27 -4.94 84.11
C GLY A 370 -16.36 -4.94 85.35
N PRO A 371 -15.10 -5.36 85.20
CA PRO A 371 -14.06 -5.29 86.25
C PRO A 371 -13.84 -3.90 86.87
N ARG A 372 -13.08 -3.85 87.98
CA ARG A 372 -12.80 -2.57 88.66
C ARG A 372 -11.87 -1.74 87.78
N ASN A 373 -12.18 -0.44 87.65
CA ASN A 373 -11.42 0.49 86.83
C ASN A 373 -11.35 0.10 85.35
N SER A 374 -12.34 -0.63 84.81
CA SER A 374 -12.43 -0.84 83.36
C SER A 374 -12.47 0.48 82.61
N ALA A 375 -11.68 0.58 81.55
CA ALA A 375 -11.71 1.66 80.58
C ALA A 375 -13.11 1.74 79.94
N ILE A 376 -13.65 2.95 79.84
CA ILE A 376 -14.82 3.27 79.02
C ILE A 376 -14.31 3.96 77.77
N LEU A 377 -14.69 3.44 76.62
CA LEU A 377 -14.15 3.80 75.31
C LEU A 377 -15.20 4.46 74.43
N ALA A 378 -14.77 5.40 73.59
CA ALA A 378 -15.64 5.99 72.57
C ALA A 378 -16.05 4.95 71.53
N THR A 379 -17.36 4.82 71.27
CA THR A 379 -17.90 3.80 70.36
C THR A 379 -17.90 4.22 68.88
N ALA A 380 -17.61 5.48 68.60
CA ALA A 380 -17.39 6.09 67.28
C ALA A 380 -16.54 7.37 67.44
N PRO A 381 -15.84 7.84 66.39
CA PRO A 381 -15.13 9.12 66.42
C PRO A 381 -16.13 10.28 66.58
N GLY A 382 -15.71 11.37 67.21
CA GLY A 382 -16.60 12.51 67.44
C GLY A 382 -16.00 13.63 68.29
N VAL A 383 -16.87 14.53 68.75
CA VAL A 383 -16.51 15.66 69.60
C VAL A 383 -17.26 15.59 70.92
N VAL A 384 -16.54 15.70 72.04
CA VAL A 384 -17.14 15.69 73.38
C VAL A 384 -17.98 16.96 73.57
N THR A 385 -19.30 16.79 73.72
CA THR A 385 -20.24 17.91 73.94
C THR A 385 -20.51 18.18 75.42
N PHE A 386 -20.27 17.20 76.28
CA PHE A 386 -20.38 17.32 77.73
C PHE A 386 -19.44 16.35 78.46
N ALA A 387 -18.80 16.80 79.55
CA ALA A 387 -18.04 15.96 80.46
C ALA A 387 -18.12 16.53 81.88
N GLY A 388 -18.74 15.81 82.82
CA GLY A 388 -18.93 16.31 84.19
C GLY A 388 -20.02 15.58 84.97
N LYS A 389 -20.36 16.11 86.17
CA LYS A 389 -21.46 15.56 86.98
C LYS A 389 -22.82 16.01 86.43
N ASN A 390 -23.76 15.09 86.22
CA ASN A 390 -25.09 15.36 85.69
C ASN A 390 -26.19 14.57 86.42
N GLY A 391 -26.59 15.05 87.59
CA GLY A 391 -27.73 14.51 88.35
C GLY A 391 -27.67 12.99 88.55
N ALA A 392 -28.74 12.29 88.13
CA ALA A 392 -28.87 10.85 88.25
C ALA A 392 -27.80 10.06 87.47
N TYR A 393 -27.25 10.61 86.39
CA TYR A 393 -26.18 9.97 85.62
C TYR A 393 -24.83 9.95 86.34
N GLY A 394 -24.66 10.69 87.45
CA GLY A 394 -23.36 10.82 88.12
C GLY A 394 -22.35 11.53 87.22
N THR A 395 -21.11 11.08 87.22
CA THR A 395 -20.10 11.57 86.25
C THR A 395 -20.40 10.97 84.88
N MET A 396 -20.58 11.83 83.88
CA MET A 396 -21.01 11.45 82.54
C MET A 396 -20.18 12.15 81.45
N VAL A 397 -20.03 11.47 80.32
CA VAL A 397 -19.53 12.03 79.06
C VAL A 397 -20.60 11.90 77.98
N THR A 398 -20.77 12.93 77.15
CA THR A 398 -21.58 12.90 75.92
C THR A 398 -20.69 13.22 74.73
N ILE A 399 -20.74 12.40 73.69
CA ILE A 399 -20.01 12.60 72.44
C ILE A 399 -21.01 12.80 71.30
N ASP A 400 -20.75 13.78 70.44
CA ASP A 400 -21.45 14.01 69.18
C ASP A 400 -20.62 13.45 68.03
N HIS A 401 -21.20 12.52 67.28
CA HIS A 401 -20.56 11.81 66.17
C HIS A 401 -20.89 12.43 64.81
N GLY A 402 -21.66 13.52 64.78
CA GLY A 402 -22.19 14.11 63.55
C GLY A 402 -23.45 13.42 63.07
N ARG A 403 -24.09 13.98 62.03
CA ARG A 403 -25.33 13.46 61.40
C ARG A 403 -26.45 13.14 62.39
N GLY A 404 -26.54 13.88 63.50
CA GLY A 404 -27.56 13.69 64.52
C GLY A 404 -27.28 12.59 65.56
N PHE A 405 -26.16 11.86 65.46
CA PHE A 405 -25.78 10.80 66.41
C PHE A 405 -25.04 11.34 67.63
N LYS A 406 -25.49 10.91 68.81
CA LYS A 406 -24.81 11.17 70.08
C LYS A 406 -24.75 9.91 70.92
N THR A 407 -23.69 9.77 71.70
CA THR A 407 -23.59 8.72 72.72
C THR A 407 -23.41 9.32 74.10
N ARG A 408 -24.00 8.69 75.11
CA ARG A 408 -23.83 9.08 76.52
C ARG A 408 -23.28 7.92 77.34
N TYR A 409 -22.40 8.26 78.27
CA TYR A 409 -21.69 7.31 79.11
C TYR A 409 -21.79 7.80 80.56
N GLY A 410 -22.61 7.15 81.38
CA GLY A 410 -22.90 7.53 82.75
C GLY A 410 -22.25 6.64 83.81
N HIS A 411 -22.42 7.04 85.07
CA HIS A 411 -21.95 6.36 86.28
C HIS A 411 -20.42 6.20 86.39
N MET A 412 -19.65 7.01 85.67
CA MET A 412 -18.19 6.94 85.67
C MET A 412 -17.60 7.25 87.06
N LYS A 413 -16.45 6.65 87.37
CA LYS A 413 -15.60 7.05 88.49
C LYS A 413 -14.94 8.39 88.20
N LYS A 414 -14.43 8.56 86.98
CA LYS A 414 -13.73 9.75 86.50
C LYS A 414 -13.88 9.84 84.98
N ALA A 415 -14.13 11.04 84.46
CA ALA A 415 -14.00 11.34 83.04
C ALA A 415 -12.55 11.72 82.73
N LEU A 416 -12.00 11.22 81.62
CA LEU A 416 -10.63 11.50 81.18
C LEU A 416 -10.56 12.57 80.07
N VAL A 417 -11.71 12.96 79.54
CA VAL A 417 -11.87 13.99 78.51
C VAL A 417 -12.66 15.19 79.02
N LYS A 418 -12.57 16.31 78.30
CA LYS A 418 -13.31 17.56 78.55
C LYS A 418 -14.14 17.97 77.33
N LYS A 419 -15.13 18.85 77.55
CA LYS A 419 -15.94 19.41 76.46
C LYS A 419 -15.04 20.08 75.41
N GLY A 420 -15.27 19.76 74.14
CA GLY A 420 -14.54 20.26 72.99
C GLY A 420 -13.42 19.33 72.50
N ASP A 421 -13.04 18.31 73.27
CA ASP A 421 -12.04 17.34 72.82
C ASP A 421 -12.58 16.52 71.63
N LYS A 422 -11.74 16.32 70.63
CA LYS A 422 -11.97 15.33 69.57
C LYS A 422 -11.51 13.97 70.10
N VAL A 423 -12.34 12.96 69.89
CA VAL A 423 -12.06 11.58 70.25
C VAL A 423 -12.13 10.73 69.00
N GLU A 424 -11.15 9.87 68.82
CA GLU A 424 -11.13 8.86 67.78
C GLU A 424 -11.90 7.60 68.22
N PHE A 425 -12.11 6.69 67.29
CA PHE A 425 -12.69 5.40 67.59
C PHE A 425 -11.88 4.69 68.69
N ARG A 426 -12.57 4.30 69.77
CA ARG A 426 -12.03 3.58 70.94
C ARG A 426 -11.06 4.34 71.84
N ASP A 427 -10.97 5.66 71.73
CA ASP A 427 -10.26 6.46 72.72
C ASP A 427 -10.85 6.25 74.12
N GLU A 428 -9.98 6.16 75.14
CA GLU A 428 -10.40 6.04 76.54
C GLU A 428 -10.94 7.37 77.05
N ILE A 429 -12.25 7.42 77.29
CA ILE A 429 -12.97 8.65 77.69
C ILE A 429 -13.25 8.71 79.19
N GLY A 430 -13.13 7.60 79.90
CA GLY A 430 -13.45 7.54 81.32
C GLY A 430 -13.17 6.19 81.95
N VAL A 431 -13.31 6.15 83.27
CA VAL A 431 -13.10 4.93 84.07
C VAL A 431 -14.42 4.50 84.69
N MET A 432 -14.77 3.22 84.56
CA MET A 432 -16.00 2.64 85.10
C MET A 432 -16.10 2.85 86.61
N GLY A 433 -17.29 3.25 87.07
CA GLY A 433 -17.58 3.55 88.46
C GLY A 433 -18.98 3.16 88.89
N SER A 434 -19.48 3.85 89.91
CA SER A 434 -20.82 3.68 90.48
C SER A 434 -21.30 5.01 91.07
N THR A 435 -21.16 6.10 90.30
CA THR A 435 -21.56 7.46 90.74
C THR A 435 -22.99 7.80 90.34
N GLY A 436 -23.61 8.75 91.03
CA GLY A 436 -25.01 9.13 90.78
C GLY A 436 -25.99 8.05 91.26
N ARG A 437 -27.07 7.84 90.50
CA ARG A 437 -28.10 6.84 90.80
C ARG A 437 -27.70 5.48 90.24
N SER A 438 -26.87 4.76 90.98
CA SER A 438 -26.36 3.44 90.59
C SER A 438 -26.40 2.46 91.76
N THR A 439 -26.75 1.19 91.48
CA THR A 439 -26.80 0.11 92.49
C THR A 439 -25.52 -0.73 92.55
N GLY A 440 -24.54 -0.45 91.69
CA GLY A 440 -23.32 -1.23 91.59
C GLY A 440 -22.47 -0.81 90.40
N ARG A 441 -21.26 -1.35 90.26
CA ARG A 441 -20.33 -0.92 89.22
C ARG A 441 -20.80 -1.30 87.81
N HIS A 442 -21.07 -0.30 86.98
CA HIS A 442 -21.39 -0.44 85.56
C HIS A 442 -21.19 0.88 84.81
N VAL A 443 -21.15 0.82 83.47
CA VAL A 443 -21.39 1.98 82.62
C VAL A 443 -22.84 1.97 82.16
N HIS A 444 -23.50 3.12 82.27
CA HIS A 444 -24.78 3.34 81.60
C HIS A 444 -24.50 3.95 80.23
N TYR A 445 -24.94 3.30 79.15
CA TYR A 445 -24.63 3.68 77.78
C TYR A 445 -25.89 3.95 76.98
N GLU A 446 -26.01 5.14 76.41
CA GLU A 446 -27.13 5.53 75.53
C GLU A 446 -26.62 5.81 74.11
N VAL A 447 -27.42 5.44 73.11
CA VAL A 447 -27.29 5.88 71.72
C VAL A 447 -28.49 6.77 71.41
N ILE A 448 -28.24 7.96 70.86
CA ILE A 448 -29.25 8.98 70.57
C ILE A 448 -29.13 9.36 69.11
N TYR A 449 -30.25 9.39 68.38
CA TYR A 449 -30.33 9.88 67.01
C TYR A 449 -31.45 10.90 66.90
N GLU A 450 -31.15 12.09 66.38
CA GLU A 450 -32.11 13.20 66.22
C GLU A 450 -32.93 13.54 67.49
N GLY A 451 -32.34 13.28 68.67
CA GLY A 451 -32.96 13.55 69.98
C GLY A 451 -33.71 12.38 70.60
N GLU A 452 -33.88 11.26 69.87
CA GLU A 452 -34.52 10.05 70.37
C GLU A 452 -33.49 9.00 70.84
N ASN A 453 -33.75 8.36 71.99
CA ASN A 453 -32.94 7.26 72.48
C ASN A 453 -33.25 5.98 71.69
N LEU A 454 -32.23 5.41 71.06
CA LEU A 454 -32.31 4.14 70.35
C LEU A 454 -31.72 3.01 71.19
N ASP A 455 -32.15 1.77 70.93
CA ASP A 455 -31.62 0.60 71.64
C ASP A 455 -30.14 0.37 71.30
N PRO A 456 -29.20 0.57 72.25
CA PRO A 456 -27.78 0.38 71.99
C PRO A 456 -27.40 -1.05 71.63
N ALA A 457 -28.23 -2.04 72.00
CA ALA A 457 -27.98 -3.44 71.67
C ALA A 457 -28.02 -3.70 70.15
N ASN A 458 -28.84 -2.95 69.41
CA ASN A 458 -28.94 -3.05 67.95
C ASN A 458 -27.64 -2.58 67.27
N PHE A 459 -27.08 -1.46 67.73
CA PHE A 459 -25.81 -0.93 67.23
C PHE A 459 -24.64 -1.86 67.54
N ILE A 460 -24.56 -2.35 68.78
CA ILE A 460 -23.54 -3.32 69.20
C ILE A 460 -23.68 -4.64 68.41
N LYS A 461 -24.91 -5.07 68.10
CA LYS A 461 -25.15 -6.25 67.26
C LYS A 461 -24.67 -6.00 65.83
N ALA A 462 -25.08 -4.89 65.20
CA ALA A 462 -24.66 -4.49 63.87
C ALA A 462 -23.13 -4.40 63.74
N GLY A 463 -22.45 -3.81 64.72
CA GLY A 463 -20.99 -3.75 64.77
C GLY A 463 -20.34 -5.13 64.76
N ARG A 464 -20.86 -6.12 65.49
CA ARG A 464 -20.34 -7.49 65.42
C ARG A 464 -20.42 -8.10 64.02
N TYR A 465 -21.44 -7.78 63.24
CA TYR A 465 -21.54 -8.22 61.85
C TYR A 465 -20.56 -7.43 60.95
N ALA A 466 -20.48 -6.12 61.13
CA ALA A 466 -19.57 -5.24 60.37
C ALA A 466 -18.08 -5.59 60.57
N PHE A 467 -17.67 -5.85 61.81
CA PHE A 467 -16.29 -6.14 62.18
C PHE A 467 -15.88 -7.57 61.83
N LYS A 468 -16.80 -8.55 61.85
CA LYS A 468 -16.54 -9.92 61.36
C LYS A 468 -16.48 -10.02 59.84
N ALA A 469 -17.23 -9.17 59.13
CA ALA A 469 -17.23 -9.13 57.67
C ALA A 469 -15.99 -8.42 57.08
N THR A 470 -15.22 -7.69 57.91
CA THR A 470 -14.08 -6.87 57.47
C THR A 470 -12.86 -7.09 58.38
N PRO A 471 -11.92 -8.01 58.05
CA PRO A 471 -10.80 -8.36 58.93
C PRO A 471 -9.87 -7.18 59.31
N LYS A 472 -9.84 -6.11 58.49
CA LYS A 472 -9.08 -4.88 58.80
C LYS A 472 -9.69 -4.07 59.96
N LEU A 473 -11.00 -4.14 60.19
CA LEU A 473 -11.65 -3.47 61.33
C LEU A 473 -11.64 -4.34 62.59
N GLU A 474 -11.46 -5.65 62.45
CA GLU A 474 -11.35 -6.59 63.57
C GLU A 474 -10.07 -6.33 64.40
N LYS A 475 -8.95 -6.00 63.76
CA LYS A 475 -7.71 -5.62 64.45
C LYS A 475 -7.83 -4.35 65.31
N ALA A 476 -8.65 -3.39 64.89
CA ALA A 476 -8.90 -2.16 65.65
C ALA A 476 -9.93 -2.34 66.77
N ALA A 477 -10.60 -3.50 66.87
CA ALA A 477 -11.63 -3.75 67.87
C ALA A 477 -11.19 -4.69 69.01
N ILE A 478 -10.02 -5.34 68.89
CA ILE A 478 -9.51 -6.37 69.80
C ILE A 478 -8.14 -6.00 70.42
N GLU A 479 -7.44 -5.01 69.87
CA GLU A 479 -6.31 -4.32 70.54
C GLU A 479 -6.80 -3.01 71.18
#